data_AF-A0A0U1LVL3-F1
#
_entry.id   AF-A0A0U1LVL3-F1
#
_cell.length_a   1.000
_cell.length_b   1.000
_cell.length_c   1.000
_cell.angle_alpha   90.00
_cell.angle_beta   90.00
_cell.angle_gamma   90.00
#
_symmetry.space_group_name_H-M   'P 1'
#
loop_
_entity.id
_entity.type
_entity.pdbx_description
1 polymer ?
#
loop_
_entity_poly.entity_id
_entity_poly.type
_entity_poly.pdbx_seq_one_letter_code
_entity_poly.pdbx_strand_id
1 'polypeptide(L)'
;MSPVNSLWFKWKALKLPWRTSWVVGQDLHGNTFWEFKDALNANRLRRIVKYNNKTHLGDVKISPQWHQWLRYVRPVPPSIEEQQRDLVRQAQIKKLAAIADEKWAAKPSFLDKPQTSSSPAPALNTTNTSGSHEGNKAKAQEKSAKEREKSTRGKVPTGPGETWQPESWTPDATKR
;
A
#
# COMPACT_ATOMS: atom_id res chain seq x y z
N MET A 1 -9.89 19.71 23.33
CA MET A 1 -8.44 19.82 23.64
C MET A 1 -8.05 21.26 23.37
N SER A 2 -8.02 22.10 24.40
CA SER A 2 -7.82 23.55 24.27
C SER A 2 -6.55 23.86 23.47
N PRO A 3 -6.60 24.72 22.43
CA PRO A 3 -5.42 25.21 21.76
C PRO A 3 -4.80 26.23 22.70
N VAL A 4 -4.06 25.75 23.70
CA VAL A 4 -3.04 26.61 24.29
C VAL A 4 -2.01 26.76 23.18
N ASN A 5 -2.25 27.78 22.35
CA ASN A 5 -1.27 28.57 21.64
C ASN A 5 -0.27 29.05 22.70
N SER A 6 0.52 28.13 23.25
CA SER A 6 1.36 28.46 24.36
C SER A 6 2.47 29.29 23.73
N LEU A 7 2.45 30.59 24.02
CA LEU A 7 3.57 31.48 23.78
C LEU A 7 4.87 30.82 24.27
N TRP A 8 4.77 29.98 25.30
CA TRP A 8 5.82 29.07 25.75
C TRP A 8 6.35 28.13 24.66
N PHE A 9 5.52 27.42 23.90
CA PHE A 9 5.94 26.57 22.78
C PHE A 9 6.57 27.40 21.66
N LYS A 10 5.94 28.52 21.30
CA LYS A 10 6.48 29.44 20.28
C LYS A 10 7.86 29.95 20.69
N TRP A 11 8.02 30.39 21.94
CA TRP A 11 9.29 30.81 22.52
C TRP A 11 10.32 29.68 22.62
N LYS A 12 9.88 28.47 22.98
CA LYS A 12 10.73 27.27 23.04
C LYS A 12 11.19 26.80 21.65
N ALA A 13 10.45 27.11 20.60
CA ALA A 13 10.80 26.78 19.22
C ALA A 13 11.79 27.77 18.57
N LEU A 14 11.97 28.96 19.15
CA LEU A 14 12.93 29.94 18.65
C LEU A 14 14.37 29.43 18.73
N LYS A 15 15.09 29.52 17.60
CA LYS A 15 16.51 29.19 17.48
C LYS A 15 17.37 30.41 17.84
N LEU A 16 17.63 30.56 19.13
CA LEU A 16 18.48 31.63 19.67
C LEU A 16 19.95 31.16 19.70
N PRO A 17 20.94 32.04 19.43
CA PRO A 17 22.33 31.62 19.25
C PRO A 17 22.98 30.99 20.50
N TRP A 18 22.53 31.37 21.71
CA TRP A 18 22.98 30.79 22.99
C TRP A 18 22.23 29.51 23.39
N ARG A 19 21.21 29.10 22.63
CA ARG A 19 20.35 27.97 22.97
C ARG A 19 20.74 26.75 22.15
N THR A 20 21.04 25.66 22.85
CA THR A 20 21.47 24.40 22.23
C THR A 20 20.30 23.47 21.91
N SER A 21 19.12 23.65 22.51
CA SER A 21 17.94 22.81 22.30
C SER A 21 16.66 23.62 22.10
N TRP A 22 15.84 23.24 21.13
CA TRP A 22 14.58 23.90 20.80
C TRP A 22 13.47 22.88 20.51
N VAL A 23 12.22 23.31 20.72
CA VAL A 23 11.04 22.51 20.37
C VAL A 23 10.82 22.59 18.88
N VAL A 24 10.57 21.44 18.26
CA VAL A 24 10.25 21.34 16.83
C VAL A 24 8.75 21.19 16.62
N GLY A 25 8.07 20.45 17.49
CA GLY A 25 6.62 20.30 17.44
C GLY A 25 6.08 19.43 18.57
N GLN A 26 4.78 19.15 18.50
CA GLN A 26 4.11 18.20 19.37
C GLN A 26 3.28 17.22 18.56
N ASP A 27 2.95 16.08 19.16
CA ASP A 27 1.93 15.19 18.62
C ASP A 27 0.53 15.48 19.20
N LEU A 28 -0.46 14.74 18.70
CA LEU A 28 -1.83 14.75 19.21
C LEU A 28 -1.97 14.15 20.62
N HIS A 29 -0.98 13.41 21.10
CA HIS A 29 -0.95 12.81 22.43
C HIS A 29 -0.32 13.75 23.49
N GLY A 30 0.23 14.89 23.07
CA GLY A 30 0.88 15.86 23.95
C GLY A 30 2.38 15.58 24.20
N ASN A 31 2.98 14.62 23.50
CA ASN A 31 4.43 14.44 23.49
C ASN A 31 5.08 15.59 22.73
N THR A 32 6.23 16.05 23.22
CA THR A 32 6.97 17.16 22.62
C THR A 32 8.26 16.67 21.99
N PHE A 33 8.55 17.18 20.80
CA PHE A 33 9.69 16.78 20.00
C PHE A 33 10.71 17.89 19.98
N TRP A 34 11.95 17.52 20.26
CA TRP A 34 13.04 18.46 20.47
C TRP A 34 14.20 18.11 19.55
N GLU A 35 14.89 19.14 19.11
CA GLU A 35 16.15 19.03 18.41
C GLU A 35 17.21 19.81 19.16
N PHE A 36 18.42 19.27 19.26
CA PHE A 36 19.51 19.88 20.01
C PHE A 36 20.88 19.58 19.42
N LYS A 37 21.84 20.47 19.69
CA LYS A 37 23.26 20.27 19.37
C LYS A 37 23.90 19.43 20.47
N ASP A 38 24.55 18.35 20.09
CA ASP A 38 25.35 17.56 21.01
C ASP A 38 26.67 18.29 21.30
N ALA A 39 27.13 18.27 22.56
CA ALA A 39 28.38 18.92 22.96
C ALA A 39 29.60 18.19 22.36
N LEU A 40 29.52 16.86 22.24
CA LEU A 40 30.61 16.02 21.71
C LEU A 40 30.65 15.99 20.18
N ASN A 41 29.48 16.13 19.52
CA ASN A 41 29.34 16.01 18.08
C ASN A 41 28.54 17.19 17.50
N ALA A 42 29.22 18.33 17.35
CA ALA A 42 28.60 19.57 16.87
C ALA A 42 28.07 19.50 15.42
N ASN A 43 28.60 18.57 14.60
CA ASN A 43 28.23 18.41 13.19
C ASN A 43 26.82 17.84 12.99
N ARG A 44 26.20 17.26 14.02
CA ARG A 44 24.93 16.55 13.89
C ARG A 44 23.92 16.98 14.94
N LEU A 45 22.78 17.47 14.49
CA LEU A 45 21.63 17.73 15.35
C LEU A 45 21.04 16.40 15.83
N ARG A 46 20.80 16.30 17.15
CA ARG A 46 20.14 15.16 17.77
C ARG A 46 18.67 15.47 18.01
N ARG A 47 17.82 14.47 17.83
CA ARG A 47 16.36 14.55 17.99
C ARG A 47 15.97 13.69 19.19
N ILE A 48 15.10 14.22 20.05
CA ILE A 48 14.60 13.53 21.24
C ILE A 48 13.12 13.81 21.47
N VAL A 49 12.45 12.85 22.06
CA VAL A 49 11.06 12.98 22.50
C VAL A 49 11.01 13.20 24.01
N LYS A 50 10.14 14.11 24.45
CA LYS A 50 9.79 14.28 25.85
C LYS A 50 8.31 13.99 26.02
N TYR A 51 8.03 12.95 26.78
CA TYR A 51 6.71 12.51 27.21
C TYR A 51 6.57 12.74 28.72
N ASN A 52 5.40 12.42 29.27
CA ASN A 52 5.15 12.56 30.70
C ASN A 52 6.01 11.59 31.52
N ASN A 53 6.76 12.08 32.52
CA ASN A 53 7.62 11.23 33.35
C ASN A 53 6.87 10.10 34.08
N LYS A 54 5.54 10.20 34.23
CA LYS A 54 4.70 9.18 34.85
C LYS A 54 4.38 7.99 33.94
N THR A 55 4.51 8.14 32.62
CA THR A 55 4.20 7.06 31.68
C THR A 55 5.40 6.13 31.53
N HIS A 56 5.16 4.82 31.65
CA HIS A 56 6.20 3.82 31.42
C HIS A 56 6.69 3.86 29.96
N LEU A 57 7.98 3.57 29.75
CA LEU A 57 8.63 3.71 28.43
C LEU A 57 7.93 2.88 27.33
N GLY A 58 7.45 1.68 27.67
CA GLY A 58 6.74 0.80 26.73
C GLY A 58 5.35 1.29 26.33
N ASP A 59 4.74 2.16 27.14
CA ASP A 59 3.37 2.65 26.92
C ASP A 59 3.33 3.97 26.15
N VAL A 60 4.50 4.54 25.85
CA VAL A 60 4.62 5.81 25.12
C VAL A 60 4.23 5.59 23.66
N LYS A 61 3.00 5.98 23.31
CA LYS A 61 2.48 5.92 21.94
C LYS A 61 2.99 7.11 21.14
N ILE A 62 3.79 6.83 20.12
CA ILE A 62 4.33 7.84 19.18
C ILE A 62 3.85 7.48 17.77
N SER A 63 3.42 8.47 16.99
CA SER A 63 2.98 8.22 15.61
C SER A 63 4.13 7.72 14.72
N PRO A 64 3.88 6.92 13.67
CA PRO A 64 4.93 6.49 12.74
C PRO A 64 5.64 7.65 12.04
N GLN A 65 4.93 8.73 11.72
CA GLN A 65 5.52 9.92 11.09
C GLN A 65 6.58 10.57 11.99
N TRP A 66 6.28 10.68 13.28
CA TRP A 66 7.23 11.18 14.28
C TRP A 66 8.40 10.22 14.49
N HIS A 67 8.20 8.91 14.40
CA HIS A 67 9.30 7.93 14.43
C HIS A 67 10.26 8.11 13.24
N GLN A 68 9.75 8.31 12.03
CA GLN A 68 10.58 8.58 10.85
C GLN A 68 11.42 9.83 11.04
N TRP A 69 10.83 10.88 11.61
CA TRP A 69 11.55 12.09 11.94
C TRP A 69 12.61 11.85 13.03
N LEU A 70 12.29 11.15 14.12
CA LEU A 70 13.28 10.80 15.16
C LEU A 70 14.44 9.96 14.61
N ARG A 71 14.18 9.13 13.59
CA ARG A 71 15.16 8.26 12.91
C ARG A 71 15.87 8.93 11.73
N TYR A 72 15.71 10.23 11.52
CA TYR A 72 16.35 10.98 10.43
C TYR A 72 16.00 10.50 9.02
N VAL A 73 14.96 9.68 8.88
CA VAL A 73 14.43 9.27 7.57
C VAL A 73 13.70 10.44 6.92
N ARG A 74 13.00 11.24 7.75
CA ARG A 74 12.28 12.42 7.31
C ARG A 74 13.02 13.70 7.74
N PRO A 75 13.32 14.64 6.82
CA PRO A 75 13.97 15.89 7.17
C PRO A 75 13.01 16.85 7.88
N VAL A 76 11.81 17.02 7.33
CA VAL A 76 10.78 17.95 7.83
C VAL A 76 9.91 17.26 8.90
N PRO A 77 9.66 17.89 10.06
CA PRO A 77 8.77 17.32 11.08
C PRO A 77 7.32 17.26 10.60
N PRO A 78 6.53 16.27 11.07
CA PRO A 78 5.11 16.18 10.71
C PRO A 78 4.30 17.33 11.33
N SER A 79 3.43 17.93 10.53
CA SER A 79 2.54 19.00 11.01
C SER A 79 1.34 18.46 11.79
N ILE A 80 0.70 19.29 12.60
CA ILE A 80 -0.50 18.89 13.36
C ILE A 80 -1.64 18.51 12.41
N GLU A 81 -1.82 19.26 11.33
CA GLU A 81 -2.84 18.99 10.33
C GLU A 81 -2.60 17.65 9.62
N GLU A 82 -1.34 17.35 9.28
CA GLU A 82 -0.96 16.07 8.69
C GLU A 82 -1.29 14.90 9.63
N GLN A 83 -1.00 15.03 10.92
CA GLN A 83 -1.36 14.03 11.92
C GLN A 83 -2.87 13.82 12.03
N GLN A 84 -3.66 14.90 11.98
CA GLN A 84 -5.13 14.82 12.01
C GLN A 84 -5.68 14.14 10.75
N ARG A 85 -5.16 14.50 9.57
CA ARG A 85 -5.52 13.87 8.30
C ARG A 85 -5.22 12.37 8.33
N ASP A 86 -4.14 11.96 8.97
CA ASP A 86 -3.79 10.55 9.09
C ASP A 86 -4.79 9.75 9.94
N LEU A 87 -5.33 10.34 11.02
CA LEU A 87 -6.41 9.71 11.80
C LEU A 87 -7.69 9.57 10.97
N VAL A 88 -8.06 10.63 10.22
CA VAL A 88 -9.23 10.60 9.34
C VAL A 88 -9.06 9.51 8.28
N ARG A 89 -7.89 9.43 7.65
CA ARG A 89 -7.54 8.41 6.66
C ARG A 89 -7.66 7.00 7.25
N GLN A 90 -7.13 6.76 8.44
CA GLN A 90 -7.25 5.46 9.13
C GLN A 90 -8.72 5.08 9.36
N ALA A 91 -9.55 6.03 9.80
CA ALA A 91 -10.98 5.79 10.00
C ALA A 91 -11.71 5.47 8.68
N GLN A 92 -11.38 6.18 7.59
CA GLN A 92 -11.94 5.92 6.27
C GLN A 92 -11.56 4.53 5.74
N ILE A 93 -10.28 4.15 5.86
CA ILE A 93 -9.80 2.83 5.43
C ILE A 93 -10.54 1.71 6.15
N LYS A 94 -10.76 1.83 7.46
CA LYS A 94 -11.51 0.82 8.23
C LYS A 94 -12.94 0.64 7.69
N LYS A 95 -13.62 1.73 7.35
CA LYS A 95 -14.97 1.67 6.75
C LYS A 95 -14.95 1.01 5.38
N LEU A 96 -14.00 1.40 4.53
CA LEU A 96 -13.86 0.83 3.18
C LEU A 96 -13.49 -0.66 3.23
N ALA A 97 -12.65 -1.07 4.17
CA ALA A 97 -12.30 -2.47 4.40
C ALA A 97 -13.54 -3.29 4.79
N ALA A 98 -14.36 -2.81 5.72
CA ALA A 98 -15.59 -3.50 6.11
C ALA A 98 -16.55 -3.68 4.91
N ILE A 99 -16.75 -2.63 4.10
CA ILE A 99 -17.57 -2.73 2.88
C ILE A 99 -16.99 -3.73 1.88
N ALA A 100 -15.66 -3.82 1.77
CA ALA A 100 -15.00 -4.79 0.90
C ALA A 100 -15.17 -6.22 1.42
N ASP A 101 -15.09 -6.42 2.74
CA ASP A 101 -15.30 -7.71 3.39
C ASP A 101 -16.75 -8.19 3.22
N GLU A 102 -17.75 -7.30 3.36
CA GLU A 102 -19.16 -7.60 3.07
C GLU A 102 -19.35 -8.01 1.61
N LYS A 103 -18.75 -7.26 0.67
CA LYS A 103 -18.79 -7.60 -0.76
C LYS A 103 -18.07 -8.91 -1.07
N TRP A 104 -17.03 -9.25 -0.32
CA TRP A 104 -16.30 -10.50 -0.47
C TRP A 104 -17.12 -11.68 0.07
N ALA A 105 -17.72 -11.54 1.25
CA ALA A 105 -18.56 -12.54 1.87
C ALA A 105 -19.86 -12.81 1.08
N ALA A 106 -20.42 -11.78 0.43
CA ALA A 106 -21.62 -11.92 -0.40
C ALA A 106 -21.35 -12.65 -1.73
N LYS A 107 -20.09 -12.73 -2.19
CA LYS A 107 -19.76 -13.51 -3.39
C LYS A 107 -19.85 -15.00 -3.03
N PRO A 108 -20.67 -15.79 -3.74
CA PRO A 108 -20.78 -17.22 -3.46
C PRO A 108 -19.40 -17.86 -3.62
N SER A 109 -18.93 -18.51 -2.55
CA SER A 109 -17.64 -19.18 -2.56
C SER A 109 -17.72 -20.31 -3.59
N PHE A 110 -16.76 -20.38 -4.52
CA PHE A 110 -16.72 -21.46 -5.52
C PHE A 110 -16.43 -22.84 -4.87
N LEU A 111 -16.01 -22.82 -3.60
CA LEU A 111 -15.61 -23.98 -2.81
C LEU A 111 -16.77 -24.56 -1.99
N ASP A 112 -17.77 -23.76 -1.59
CA ASP A 112 -19.06 -24.24 -1.08
C ASP A 112 -19.94 -24.68 -2.26
N LYS A 113 -19.57 -25.79 -2.90
CA LYS A 113 -20.54 -26.51 -3.72
C LYS A 113 -21.60 -27.08 -2.78
N PRO A 114 -22.90 -26.75 -2.97
CA PRO A 114 -23.93 -27.42 -2.21
C PRO A 114 -23.80 -28.92 -2.47
N GLN A 115 -23.67 -29.71 -1.40
CA GLN A 115 -23.80 -31.16 -1.46
C GLN A 115 -25.26 -31.52 -1.73
N THR A 116 -25.74 -31.25 -2.94
CA THR A 116 -27.02 -31.78 -3.40
C THR A 116 -26.90 -32.26 -4.83
N SER A 117 -27.16 -33.57 -4.96
CA SER A 117 -27.52 -34.33 -6.16
C SER A 117 -26.48 -34.49 -7.27
N SER A 118 -25.79 -35.64 -7.22
CA SER A 118 -25.55 -36.54 -8.37
C SER A 118 -25.57 -35.88 -9.76
N SER A 119 -24.41 -35.41 -10.23
CA SER A 119 -24.20 -35.26 -11.68
C SER A 119 -23.50 -36.52 -12.18
N PRO A 120 -24.03 -37.23 -13.19
CA PRO A 120 -23.41 -38.43 -13.72
C PRO A 120 -22.06 -38.06 -14.36
N ALA A 121 -21.08 -38.95 -14.22
CA ALA A 121 -19.72 -38.74 -14.70
C ALA A 121 -19.72 -38.32 -16.19
N PRO A 122 -18.87 -37.35 -16.61
CA PRO A 122 -18.67 -37.08 -18.02
C PRO A 122 -18.00 -38.31 -18.64
N ALA A 123 -18.73 -39.02 -19.51
CA ALA A 123 -18.17 -40.09 -20.32
C ALA A 123 -17.08 -39.51 -21.24
N LEU A 124 -15.83 -39.86 -20.93
CA LEU A 124 -14.67 -39.69 -21.81
C LEU A 124 -14.84 -40.62 -23.01
N ASN A 125 -15.58 -40.17 -24.03
CA ASN A 125 -15.59 -40.82 -25.33
C ASN A 125 -14.28 -40.46 -26.06
N THR A 126 -13.23 -41.25 -25.81
CA THR A 126 -12.02 -41.28 -26.62
C THR A 126 -12.21 -42.32 -27.73
N THR A 127 -12.91 -41.92 -28.79
CA THR A 127 -12.89 -42.65 -30.06
C THR A 127 -12.69 -41.66 -31.17
N ASN A 128 -11.46 -41.65 -31.73
CA ASN A 128 -11.28 -41.74 -33.16
C ASN A 128 -9.79 -41.91 -33.50
N THR A 129 -9.43 -43.18 -33.69
CA THR A 129 -8.73 -43.72 -34.86
C THR A 129 -7.80 -42.77 -35.61
N SER A 130 -6.53 -43.11 -35.52
CA SER A 130 -5.46 -42.82 -36.47
C SER A 130 -5.89 -43.12 -37.91
N GLY A 131 -5.90 -42.09 -38.75
CA GLY A 131 -6.03 -42.21 -40.20
C GLY A 131 -5.15 -41.15 -40.85
N SER A 132 -3.90 -41.53 -41.11
CA SER A 132 -2.99 -40.83 -42.00
C SER A 132 -3.61 -40.72 -43.40
N HIS A 133 -3.75 -39.51 -43.93
CA HIS A 133 -3.61 -39.27 -45.37
C HIS A 133 -3.28 -37.79 -45.62
N GLU A 134 -2.02 -37.58 -45.99
CA GLU A 134 -1.49 -36.38 -46.61
C GLU A 134 -2.12 -36.18 -47.99
N GLY A 135 -2.57 -34.97 -48.30
CA GLY A 135 -3.18 -34.64 -49.58
C GLY A 135 -3.46 -33.14 -49.74
N ASN A 136 -2.47 -32.43 -50.28
CA ASN A 136 -2.53 -31.04 -50.71
C ASN A 136 -3.76 -30.71 -51.60
N LYS A 137 -4.48 -29.61 -51.32
CA LYS A 137 -4.67 -28.45 -52.22
C LYS A 137 -5.76 -27.47 -51.72
N ALA A 138 -5.55 -26.21 -52.13
CA ALA A 138 -6.53 -25.13 -52.33
C ALA A 138 -6.95 -24.25 -51.13
N LYS A 139 -6.16 -23.18 -50.92
CA LYS A 139 -6.66 -21.85 -50.57
C LYS A 139 -7.62 -21.39 -51.67
N ALA A 140 -8.84 -20.97 -51.31
CA ALA A 140 -9.45 -19.69 -51.68
C ALA A 140 -10.93 -19.67 -51.24
N GLN A 141 -11.40 -18.50 -50.78
CA GLN A 141 -12.78 -18.17 -50.38
C GLN A 141 -13.17 -18.44 -48.92
N GLU A 142 -12.68 -17.62 -47.98
CA GLU A 142 -13.43 -17.29 -46.75
C GLU A 142 -12.80 -16.08 -46.02
N LYS A 143 -12.87 -14.89 -46.63
CA LYS A 143 -12.36 -13.65 -46.01
C LYS A 143 -13.37 -12.52 -45.86
N SER A 144 -14.66 -12.75 -46.14
CA SER A 144 -15.66 -11.66 -46.15
C SER A 144 -16.78 -11.79 -45.11
N ALA A 145 -16.84 -12.85 -44.30
CA ALA A 145 -17.91 -13.03 -43.31
C ALA A 145 -17.48 -12.81 -41.85
N LYS A 146 -16.17 -12.79 -41.53
CA LYS A 146 -15.66 -12.73 -40.14
C LYS A 146 -15.54 -11.33 -39.54
N GLU A 147 -15.80 -10.27 -40.30
CA GLU A 147 -15.59 -8.88 -39.84
C GLU A 147 -16.83 -8.26 -39.19
N ARG A 148 -18.03 -8.83 -39.36
CA ARG A 148 -19.28 -8.24 -38.83
C ARG A 148 -19.74 -8.75 -37.45
N GLU A 149 -19.21 -9.86 -36.93
CA GLU A 149 -19.63 -10.41 -35.63
C GLU A 149 -18.77 -9.95 -34.43
N LYS A 150 -17.64 -9.28 -34.65
CA LYS A 150 -16.72 -8.93 -33.56
C LYS A 150 -17.12 -7.67 -32.76
N SER A 151 -18.21 -7.00 -33.15
CA SER A 151 -18.65 -5.72 -32.59
C SER A 151 -19.56 -5.81 -31.37
N THR A 152 -20.03 -7.00 -30.97
CA THR A 152 -21.07 -7.13 -29.92
C THR A 152 -20.69 -8.03 -28.74
N ARG A 153 -19.40 -8.35 -28.54
CA ARG A 153 -18.93 -9.00 -27.32
C ARG A 153 -18.36 -7.95 -26.35
N GLY A 154 -19.13 -7.62 -25.32
CA GLY A 154 -18.76 -6.61 -24.30
C GLY A 154 -17.38 -6.84 -23.68
N LYS A 155 -16.62 -5.76 -23.51
CA LYS A 155 -15.34 -5.76 -22.79
C LYS A 155 -15.59 -6.03 -21.31
N VAL A 156 -15.04 -7.14 -20.81
CA VAL A 156 -14.87 -7.40 -19.38
C VAL A 156 -13.86 -6.37 -18.84
N PRO A 157 -14.08 -5.73 -17.68
CA PRO A 157 -13.12 -4.82 -17.10
C PRO A 157 -11.88 -5.58 -16.63
N THR A 158 -10.81 -5.48 -17.40
CA THR A 158 -9.48 -6.02 -17.10
C THR A 158 -8.80 -5.19 -16.01
N GLY A 159 -8.34 -5.84 -14.93
CA GLY A 159 -7.54 -5.21 -13.88
C GLY A 159 -6.11 -4.92 -14.36
N PRO A 160 -5.37 -4.01 -13.69
CA PRO A 160 -4.05 -3.52 -14.13
C PRO A 160 -2.91 -4.56 -14.17
N GLY A 161 -3.19 -5.84 -13.86
CA GLY A 161 -2.21 -6.92 -13.84
C GLY A 161 -2.28 -7.93 -14.99
N GLU A 162 -3.32 -7.92 -15.83
CA GLU A 162 -3.47 -8.96 -16.88
C GLU A 162 -2.48 -8.81 -18.05
N THR A 163 -1.94 -7.60 -18.26
CA THR A 163 -0.91 -7.34 -19.27
C THR A 163 0.51 -7.48 -18.73
N TRP A 164 0.69 -7.77 -17.45
CA TRP A 164 2.02 -7.88 -16.84
C TRP A 164 2.52 -9.31 -16.97
N GLN A 165 3.61 -9.49 -17.74
CA GLN A 165 4.40 -10.72 -17.75
C GLN A 165 5.84 -10.38 -17.34
N PRO A 166 6.48 -11.18 -16.48
CA PRO A 166 7.86 -10.93 -16.08
C PRO A 166 8.80 -11.18 -17.26
N GLU A 167 9.76 -10.28 -17.47
CA GLU A 167 10.87 -10.52 -18.38
C GLU A 167 11.76 -11.64 -17.83
N SER A 168 12.28 -12.50 -18.73
CA SER A 168 13.22 -13.56 -18.35
C SER A 168 14.56 -12.97 -17.92
N TRP A 169 15.02 -13.30 -16.71
CA TRP A 169 16.31 -12.88 -16.18
C TRP A 169 17.47 -13.40 -17.06
N THR A 170 18.21 -12.51 -17.70
CA THR A 170 19.45 -12.83 -18.42
C THR A 170 20.64 -12.18 -17.70
N PRO A 171 21.58 -12.97 -17.12
CA PRO A 171 22.76 -12.40 -16.49
C PRO A 171 23.65 -11.72 -17.52
N ASP A 172 24.14 -10.52 -17.20
CA ASP A 172 25.04 -9.76 -18.06
C ASP A 172 26.41 -10.46 -18.11
N ALA A 173 26.87 -10.82 -19.31
CA ALA A 173 28.15 -11.49 -19.49
C ALA A 173 29.27 -10.46 -19.31
N THR A 174 30.01 -10.58 -18.20
CA THR A 174 31.19 -9.77 -17.89
C THR A 174 32.19 -9.81 -19.05
N LYS A 175 32.45 -8.65 -19.66
CA LYS A 175 33.56 -8.50 -20.63
C LYS A 175 34.88 -8.70 -19.88
N ARG A 176 35.68 -9.67 -20.33
CA ARG A 176 37.09 -9.83 -19.97
C ARG A 176 37.95 -8.74 -20.61
#